data_AF-A0A2U3DXQ9-F1
#
_entry.id   AF-A0A2U3DXQ9-F1
#
_cell.length_a   1.000
_cell.length_b   1.000
_cell.length_c   1.000
_cell.angle_alpha   90.00
_cell.angle_beta   90.00
_cell.angle_gamma   90.00
#
_symmetry.space_group_name_H-M   'P 1'
#
loop_
_entity.id
_entity.type
_entity.pdbx_description
1 polymer ?
#
loop_
_entity_poly.entity_id
_entity_poly.type
_entity_poly.pdbx_seq_one_letter_code
_entity_poly.pdbx_strand_id
1 'polypeptide(L)'
;MPDAGIWQRALQDADEIAPLLGDTIYVVTAQVSSEGDSQAGQRAIRGEGARSSMPPPSSISSSQSASSDHAIVAWTFGRPCLAFLEYIKALAKSDKLDSNSRVQSPVTVSAPGPPTQTALFHPSVAARQNANMAENTNPDVEKKSLILNAFVMMCSGHQSPGLWRHPSDKSWKFKDTEHWVELAKLLDQAKFHGIFIADVLGGYDVYSKSLEPSITSGAQWPVTEPLSVIPAMAAATKSIGFGVTVSTTYEQPYHLARRLSTVDHLTKGRVGWNIVTSYLESAAKNLGRTEQLGHDERYAQAEEYMTVIYKLLQSSWRDDAVLLDRERGIYTDPRLVRKINHEGKYFSVPGPHIVDPSPQRTPLLLQAGASKAGKLFAAQHAEAIFTSAHAPAVCAKNIAEIRQTAKDVFGRDPKSIKVLALVTTILGRTEEEALAKYNDYKQYASLEGALSLFGGWTGIDLDEYGDDEELRQVESNAVRSTVEGYAKFSPANSKWTKHTVAEHVSIGGNGPLFVGTPSQVADSLETWVREADVDGFNLAYVLFPQSFEDIIELLVPELRKRGLFWDDYAVPGGTYRENFYQKPGQKYPPAEHAAAKHHWAAGVDAGQYQAPQ
;
A
#
# COMPACT_ATOMS: atom_id res chain seq x y z
N MET A 1 29.07 -42.84 24.87
CA MET A 1 28.99 -42.18 26.19
C MET A 1 30.23 -41.32 26.35
N PRO A 2 30.13 -39.99 26.47
CA PRO A 2 31.19 -39.17 27.02
C PRO A 2 31.13 -39.20 28.56
N ASP A 3 32.31 -39.14 29.18
CA ASP A 3 32.59 -39.34 30.61
C ASP A 3 31.81 -38.44 31.58
N ALA A 4 31.37 -39.02 32.70
CA ALA A 4 30.67 -38.36 33.81
C ALA A 4 31.51 -37.29 34.54
N GLY A 5 32.80 -37.14 34.22
CA GLY A 5 33.73 -36.21 34.87
C GLY A 5 33.57 -34.75 34.47
N ILE A 6 32.91 -34.43 33.35
CA ILE A 6 32.71 -33.03 32.92
C ILE A 6 31.66 -32.32 33.81
N TRP A 7 30.64 -33.04 34.29
CA TRP A 7 29.54 -32.44 35.04
C TRP A 7 29.82 -32.26 36.54
N GLN A 8 30.75 -33.04 37.11
CA GLN A 8 31.20 -32.80 38.49
C GLN A 8 32.09 -31.56 38.62
N ARG A 9 32.84 -31.17 37.58
CA ARG A 9 33.56 -29.88 37.56
C ARG A 9 32.63 -28.70 37.28
N ALA A 10 31.62 -28.89 36.45
CA ALA A 10 30.61 -27.85 36.17
C ALA A 10 29.77 -27.43 37.39
N LEU A 11 29.74 -28.25 38.44
CA LEU A 11 29.03 -27.96 39.69
C LEU A 11 29.81 -27.08 40.66
N GLN A 12 31.12 -26.91 40.48
CA GLN A 12 31.96 -26.12 41.39
C GLN A 12 32.13 -24.65 40.96
N ASP A 13 32.09 -24.34 39.66
CA ASP A 13 32.32 -22.98 39.14
C ASP A 13 31.17 -22.49 38.25
N ALA A 14 30.04 -22.17 38.89
CA ALA A 14 28.84 -21.66 38.22
C ALA A 14 29.06 -20.33 37.45
N ASP A 15 30.08 -19.55 37.83
CA ASP A 15 30.39 -18.25 37.24
C ASP A 15 31.14 -18.37 35.89
N GLU A 16 31.76 -19.50 35.57
CA GLU A 16 32.48 -19.71 34.30
C GLU A 16 31.58 -20.25 33.15
N ILE A 17 30.42 -20.83 33.47
CA ILE A 17 29.53 -21.49 32.48
C ILE A 17 28.45 -20.55 31.93
N ALA A 18 28.07 -19.51 32.69
CA ALA A 18 27.01 -18.58 32.31
C ALA A 18 27.17 -17.93 30.92
N PRO A 19 28.39 -17.61 30.42
CA PRO A 19 28.57 -17.05 29.08
C PRO A 19 28.45 -18.06 27.93
N LEU A 20 28.54 -19.37 28.22
CA LEU A 20 28.63 -20.44 27.21
C LEU A 20 27.27 -21.03 26.79
N LEU A 21 26.17 -20.67 27.46
CA LEU A 21 24.87 -21.34 27.31
C LEU A 21 23.88 -20.70 26.31
N GLY A 22 24.18 -19.50 25.77
CA GLY A 22 23.35 -18.85 24.74
C GLY A 22 21.87 -18.64 25.11
N ASP A 23 21.05 -18.17 24.17
CA ASP A 23 19.60 -17.98 24.33
C ASP A 23 18.82 -19.31 24.14
N THR A 24 19.19 -20.35 24.91
CA THR A 24 18.55 -21.67 24.85
C THR A 24 17.40 -21.78 25.86
N ILE A 25 16.21 -22.19 25.43
CA ILE A 25 15.05 -22.46 26.31
C ILE A 25 15.22 -23.86 26.93
N TYR A 26 15.20 -23.93 28.26
CA TYR A 26 15.24 -25.20 29.00
C TYR A 26 13.84 -25.54 29.52
N VAL A 27 13.38 -26.77 29.26
CA VAL A 27 12.14 -27.33 29.80
C VAL A 27 12.50 -28.38 30.84
N VAL A 28 12.08 -28.18 32.08
CA VAL A 28 12.21 -29.18 33.15
C VAL A 28 10.84 -29.79 33.39
N THR A 29 10.75 -31.12 33.28
CA THR A 29 9.56 -31.89 33.65
C THR A 29 9.85 -32.69 34.91
N ALA A 30 9.06 -32.48 35.97
CA ALA A 30 9.09 -33.31 37.17
C ALA A 30 7.77 -34.06 37.34
N GLN A 31 7.84 -35.35 37.71
CA GLN A 31 6.70 -36.14 38.18
C GLN A 31 6.62 -36.05 39.70
N VAL A 32 5.47 -35.66 40.23
CA VAL A 32 5.22 -35.63 41.69
C VAL A 32 4.07 -36.59 41.99
N SER A 33 4.30 -37.56 42.88
CA SER A 33 3.24 -38.48 43.35
C SER A 33 2.40 -37.81 44.42
N SER A 34 1.07 -37.93 44.30
CA SER A 34 0.12 -37.41 45.29
C SER A 34 -0.29 -38.50 46.28
N GLU A 35 0.58 -38.86 47.20
CA GLU A 35 0.17 -39.50 48.45
C GLU A 35 0.72 -38.69 49.63
N GLY A 36 -0.18 -38.03 50.36
CA GLY A 36 0.14 -37.30 51.58
C GLY A 36 -0.29 -35.83 51.52
N ASP A 37 -1.46 -35.59 52.10
CA ASP A 37 -2.04 -34.28 52.38
C ASP A 37 -1.02 -33.37 53.08
N SER A 38 -0.41 -32.42 52.35
CA SER A 38 0.37 -31.36 52.98
C SER A 38 0.30 -30.08 52.15
N GLN A 39 -0.10 -28.99 52.81
CA GLN A 39 -0.12 -27.63 52.28
C GLN A 39 1.21 -27.15 51.67
N ALA A 40 2.30 -27.92 51.79
CA ALA A 40 3.61 -27.63 51.20
C ALA A 40 3.68 -27.92 49.69
N GLY A 41 3.03 -28.98 49.21
CA GLY A 41 3.04 -29.33 47.78
C GLY A 41 2.27 -28.33 46.90
N GLN A 42 1.14 -27.83 47.42
CA GLN A 42 0.34 -26.81 46.71
C GLN A 42 1.00 -25.42 46.68
N ARG A 43 1.85 -25.07 47.67
CA ARG A 43 2.62 -23.80 47.67
C ARG A 43 3.74 -23.81 46.63
N ALA A 44 4.39 -24.96 46.44
CA ALA A 44 5.44 -25.14 45.43
C ALA A 44 4.91 -25.00 43.99
N ILE A 45 3.68 -25.47 43.74
CA ILE A 45 3.01 -25.35 42.43
C ILE A 45 2.60 -23.88 42.14
N ARG A 46 2.33 -23.07 43.18
CA ARG A 46 1.89 -21.67 43.05
C ARG A 46 3.00 -20.62 43.18
N GLY A 47 4.23 -21.02 43.52
CA GLY A 47 5.37 -20.10 43.61
C GLY A 47 5.34 -19.14 44.82
N GLU A 48 4.61 -19.45 45.88
CA GLU A 48 4.50 -18.58 47.06
C GLU A 48 5.55 -18.93 48.14
N GLY A 49 6.53 -18.05 48.34
CA GLY A 49 7.56 -18.21 49.39
C GLY A 49 8.87 -17.42 49.19
N ALA A 50 9.10 -16.82 48.02
CA ALA A 50 10.30 -16.02 47.79
C ALA A 50 10.15 -14.61 48.40
N ARG A 51 10.92 -14.31 49.45
CA ARG A 51 11.07 -12.93 49.95
C ARG A 51 11.84 -12.09 48.92
N SER A 52 11.13 -11.06 48.43
CA SER A 52 11.58 -9.80 47.83
C SER A 52 12.60 -9.79 46.67
N SER A 53 12.17 -9.15 45.58
CA SER A 53 12.94 -8.50 44.48
C SER A 53 13.16 -9.26 43.16
N MET A 54 12.11 -9.73 42.46
CA MET A 54 12.10 -9.93 40.98
C MET A 54 10.66 -9.99 40.42
N PRO A 55 10.43 -9.67 39.11
CA PRO A 55 9.10 -9.75 38.48
C PRO A 55 8.66 -11.21 38.25
N PRO A 56 7.34 -11.49 38.19
CA PRO A 56 6.82 -12.85 38.07
C PRO A 56 7.13 -13.48 36.69
N PRO A 57 7.22 -14.82 36.59
CA PRO A 57 7.48 -15.51 35.32
C PRO A 57 6.36 -15.28 34.30
N SER A 58 6.73 -15.05 33.04
CA SER A 58 5.80 -14.96 31.91
C SER A 58 5.34 -16.37 31.50
N SER A 59 4.16 -16.75 32.00
CA SER A 59 3.39 -17.99 31.73
C SER A 59 3.69 -19.20 32.61
N ILE A 60 2.66 -19.65 33.34
CA ILE A 60 2.51 -20.99 33.88
C ILE A 60 1.37 -21.62 33.08
N SER A 61 1.65 -22.58 32.19
CA SER A 61 0.60 -23.40 31.58
C SER A 61 0.46 -24.70 32.36
N SER A 62 -0.59 -24.83 33.17
CA SER A 62 -0.98 -26.12 33.74
C SER A 62 -2.00 -26.79 32.82
N SER A 63 -1.60 -27.83 32.08
CA SER A 63 -2.55 -28.71 31.40
C SER A 63 -2.99 -29.81 32.38
N GLN A 64 -4.21 -29.72 32.92
CA GLN A 64 -4.85 -30.85 33.59
C GLN A 64 -5.56 -31.70 32.52
N SER A 65 -4.93 -32.79 32.06
CA SER A 65 -5.66 -33.85 31.39
C SER A 65 -6.20 -34.80 32.45
N ALA A 66 -7.53 -34.83 32.65
CA ALA A 66 -8.17 -35.75 33.57
C ALA A 66 -8.13 -37.20 33.04
N SER A 67 -7.03 -37.90 33.30
CA SER A 67 -7.02 -39.30 33.73
C SER A 67 -5.59 -39.67 34.19
N SER A 68 -5.48 -40.28 35.38
CA SER A 68 -4.28 -40.79 36.09
C SER A 68 -3.53 -39.84 37.05
N ASP A 69 -3.14 -40.40 38.20
CA ASP A 69 -2.69 -39.77 39.47
C ASP A 69 -1.32 -39.05 39.44
N HIS A 70 -0.96 -38.35 38.36
CA HIS A 70 0.34 -37.69 38.22
C HIS A 70 0.21 -36.28 37.63
N ALA A 71 0.82 -35.30 38.29
CA ALA A 71 0.97 -33.94 37.75
C ALA A 71 2.32 -33.80 37.04
N ILE A 72 2.29 -33.32 35.78
CA ILE A 72 3.49 -32.87 35.05
C ILE A 72 3.50 -31.34 35.12
N VAL A 73 4.55 -30.78 35.71
CA VAL A 73 4.77 -29.33 35.73
C VAL A 73 5.93 -29.02 34.79
N ALA A 74 5.69 -28.13 33.83
CA ALA A 74 6.70 -27.63 32.90
C ALA A 74 6.96 -26.14 33.18
N TRP A 75 8.24 -25.77 33.28
CA TRP A 75 8.66 -24.38 33.38
C TRP A 75 9.57 -24.01 32.21
N THR A 76 9.36 -22.81 31.68
CA THR A 76 10.16 -22.21 30.61
C THR A 76 10.82 -20.94 31.13
N PHE A 77 12.15 -20.86 31.00
CA PHE A 77 12.93 -19.69 31.40
C PHE A 77 13.68 -19.11 30.18
N GLY A 78 13.69 -17.78 30.07
CA GLY A 78 14.28 -17.08 28.94
C GLY A 78 15.81 -16.89 29.00
N ARG A 79 16.45 -17.03 30.18
CA ARG A 79 17.91 -17.01 30.40
C ARG A 79 18.29 -17.72 31.70
N PRO A 80 19.52 -18.26 31.86
CA PRO A 80 19.92 -18.91 33.11
C PRO A 80 20.08 -17.87 34.23
N CYS A 81 19.13 -17.84 35.17
CA CYS A 81 19.27 -17.08 36.41
C CYS A 81 19.94 -17.97 37.48
N LEU A 82 20.84 -17.40 38.28
CA LEU A 82 21.45 -18.03 39.47
C LEU A 82 20.42 -18.72 40.39
N ALA A 83 19.18 -18.24 40.42
CA ALA A 83 18.05 -18.85 41.13
C ALA A 83 17.68 -20.26 40.63
N PHE A 84 17.86 -20.58 39.35
CA PHE A 84 17.60 -21.91 38.76
C PHE A 84 18.60 -22.95 39.29
N LEU A 85 19.89 -22.59 39.36
CA LEU A 85 20.94 -23.46 39.90
C LEU A 85 20.78 -23.71 41.41
N GLU A 86 20.38 -22.69 42.18
CA GLU A 86 20.08 -22.86 43.60
C GLU A 86 18.81 -23.69 43.85
N TYR A 87 17.80 -23.59 42.97
CA TYR A 87 16.61 -24.43 43.02
C TYR A 87 16.91 -25.92 42.73
N ILE A 88 17.76 -26.20 41.74
CA ILE A 88 18.22 -27.58 41.47
C ILE A 88 19.05 -28.13 42.64
N LYS A 89 19.90 -27.32 43.28
CA LYS A 89 20.62 -27.70 44.50
C LYS A 89 19.69 -28.02 45.68
N ALA A 90 18.57 -27.31 45.80
CA ALA A 90 17.57 -27.53 46.84
C ALA A 90 16.77 -28.83 46.61
N LEU A 91 16.40 -29.12 45.35
CA LEU A 91 15.73 -30.38 44.99
C LEU A 91 16.61 -31.61 45.24
N ALA A 92 17.90 -31.52 44.89
CA ALA A 92 18.87 -32.61 45.08
C ALA A 92 19.18 -32.91 46.56
N LYS A 93 18.86 -31.99 47.49
CA LYS A 93 19.05 -32.16 48.94
C LYS A 93 17.81 -32.65 49.70
N SER A 94 16.67 -32.80 49.04
CA SER A 94 15.46 -33.29 49.69
C SER A 94 15.39 -34.83 49.61
N ASP A 95 15.27 -35.51 50.76
CA ASP A 95 15.12 -36.98 50.88
C ASP A 95 13.77 -37.52 50.34
N LYS A 96 13.19 -36.87 49.32
CA LYS A 96 11.89 -37.20 48.73
C LYS A 96 11.96 -37.57 47.25
N LEU A 97 13.13 -37.94 46.75
CA LEU A 97 13.27 -38.53 45.41
C LEU A 97 13.30 -40.06 45.56
N ASP A 98 12.20 -40.70 45.15
CA ASP A 98 12.12 -42.15 45.11
C ASP A 98 13.15 -42.73 44.12
N SER A 99 13.64 -43.93 44.45
CA SER A 99 14.69 -44.72 43.82
C SER A 99 14.47 -45.11 42.34
N ASN A 100 13.43 -44.60 41.70
CA ASN A 100 13.11 -44.82 40.29
C ASN A 100 13.22 -43.55 39.42
N SER A 101 13.79 -42.47 39.93
CA SER A 101 14.01 -41.23 39.18
C SER A 101 15.10 -41.42 38.11
N ARG A 102 14.68 -41.50 36.83
CA ARG A 102 15.58 -41.50 35.66
C ARG A 102 15.64 -40.11 35.05
N VAL A 103 16.82 -39.50 35.03
CA VAL A 103 17.12 -38.36 34.14
C VAL A 103 17.29 -38.92 32.73
N GLN A 104 16.29 -38.76 31.87
CA GLN A 104 16.44 -39.10 30.46
C GLN A 104 17.34 -38.07 29.77
N SER A 105 18.17 -38.54 28.83
CA SER A 105 19.01 -37.74 27.95
C SER A 105 18.19 -36.65 27.25
N PRO A 106 18.78 -35.51 26.85
CA PRO A 106 18.05 -34.48 26.13
C PRO A 106 17.45 -35.08 24.86
N VAL A 107 16.14 -35.21 24.84
CA VAL A 107 15.39 -35.52 23.61
C VAL A 107 15.29 -34.20 22.87
N THR A 108 15.88 -34.12 21.68
CA THR A 108 15.53 -33.09 20.72
C THR A 108 14.10 -33.38 20.27
N VAL A 109 13.13 -32.84 21.00
CA VAL A 109 11.73 -32.90 20.59
C VAL A 109 11.58 -31.84 19.50
N SER A 110 11.64 -32.25 18.23
CA SER A 110 10.92 -31.50 17.21
C SER A 110 9.45 -31.64 17.59
N ALA A 111 8.88 -30.60 18.18
CA ALA A 111 7.43 -30.56 18.36
C ALA A 111 6.80 -30.80 16.98
N PRO A 112 5.85 -31.74 16.82
CA PRO A 112 4.93 -31.62 15.71
C PRO A 112 4.23 -30.29 15.97
N GLY A 113 4.55 -29.30 15.14
CA GLY A 113 3.89 -28.01 15.21
C GLY A 113 2.37 -28.21 15.20
N PRO A 114 1.60 -27.29 15.79
CA PRO A 114 0.16 -27.25 15.51
C PRO A 114 0.00 -27.29 13.98
N PRO A 115 -1.05 -27.96 13.45
CA PRO A 115 -1.17 -28.24 12.03
C PRO A 115 -0.96 -26.97 11.23
N THR A 116 0.22 -26.86 10.61
CA THR A 116 0.61 -25.74 9.77
C THR A 116 -0.04 -26.00 8.42
N GLN A 117 -1.36 -25.85 8.36
CA GLN A 117 -2.05 -25.54 7.12
C GLN A 117 -1.99 -24.02 6.92
N THR A 118 -0.78 -23.50 6.73
CA THR A 118 -0.62 -22.16 6.19
C THR A 118 -0.46 -22.32 4.70
N ALA A 119 -1.58 -22.26 4.01
CA ALA A 119 -1.68 -22.11 2.58
C ALA A 119 -0.77 -20.94 2.14
N LEU A 120 0.37 -21.26 1.54
CA LEU A 120 1.23 -20.27 0.91
C LEU A 120 0.42 -19.55 -0.18
N PHE A 121 0.24 -18.25 -0.03
CA PHE A 121 -0.20 -17.35 -1.10
C PHE A 121 0.96 -17.20 -2.09
N HIS A 122 1.24 -18.28 -2.83
CA HIS A 122 2.24 -18.30 -3.88
C HIS A 122 1.52 -18.13 -5.22
N PRO A 123 1.83 -17.09 -6.02
CA PRO A 123 1.54 -17.10 -7.45
C PRO A 123 2.24 -18.27 -8.18
N SER A 124 3.17 -18.98 -7.53
CA SER A 124 4.00 -20.01 -8.16
C SER A 124 3.25 -21.29 -8.54
N VAL A 125 2.06 -21.57 -7.97
CA VAL A 125 1.27 -22.74 -8.39
C VAL A 125 0.61 -22.49 -9.75
N ALA A 126 0.24 -21.25 -10.06
CA ALA A 126 -0.18 -20.87 -11.41
C ALA A 126 1.01 -20.86 -12.39
N ALA A 127 2.22 -20.53 -11.92
CA ALA A 127 3.42 -20.53 -12.75
C ALA A 127 3.88 -21.95 -13.18
N ARG A 128 3.63 -23.00 -12.36
CA ARG A 128 4.06 -24.37 -12.68
C ARG A 128 3.13 -25.13 -13.65
N GLN A 129 1.89 -24.68 -13.86
CA GLN A 129 1.02 -25.30 -14.87
C GLN A 129 1.26 -24.80 -16.31
N ASN A 130 2.09 -23.77 -16.51
CA ASN A 130 2.32 -23.16 -17.83
C ASN A 130 3.69 -23.46 -18.46
N ALA A 131 4.49 -24.37 -17.87
CA ALA A 131 5.78 -24.79 -18.47
C ALA A 131 5.63 -25.56 -19.79
N ASN A 132 4.42 -25.99 -20.17
CA ASN A 132 4.12 -26.68 -21.44
C ASN A 132 3.36 -25.84 -22.47
N MET A 133 3.25 -24.52 -22.29
CA MET A 133 2.66 -23.59 -23.27
C MET A 133 3.66 -22.54 -23.79
N ALA A 134 4.96 -22.71 -23.49
CA ALA A 134 6.04 -21.88 -23.97
C ALA A 134 6.47 -22.23 -25.41
N GLU A 135 5.52 -22.52 -26.31
CA GLU A 135 5.75 -22.66 -27.76
C GLU A 135 4.56 -22.11 -28.53
N ASN A 136 4.21 -20.83 -28.28
CA ASN A 136 3.49 -19.98 -29.24
C ASN A 136 3.49 -18.53 -28.75
N THR A 137 4.67 -17.93 -28.66
CA THR A 137 4.76 -16.47 -28.62
C THR A 137 4.67 -15.95 -30.04
N ASN A 138 3.53 -15.34 -30.38
CA ASN A 138 3.41 -14.58 -31.61
C ASN A 138 4.45 -13.43 -31.54
N PRO A 139 5.45 -13.37 -32.42
CA PRO A 139 6.60 -12.47 -32.27
C PRO A 139 6.28 -10.96 -32.45
N ASP A 140 5.03 -10.61 -32.76
CA ASP A 140 4.60 -9.25 -33.09
C ASP A 140 3.85 -8.49 -31.98
N VAL A 141 3.84 -8.96 -30.72
CA VAL A 141 3.35 -8.11 -29.62
C VAL A 141 4.45 -7.13 -29.23
N GLU A 142 4.30 -5.88 -29.64
CA GLU A 142 5.17 -4.76 -29.28
C GLU A 142 5.39 -4.72 -27.76
N LYS A 143 6.64 -4.90 -27.32
CA LYS A 143 6.99 -4.84 -25.89
C LYS A 143 6.70 -3.45 -25.35
N LYS A 144 5.83 -3.35 -24.36
CA LYS A 144 5.54 -2.08 -23.68
C LYS A 144 6.71 -1.67 -22.78
N SER A 145 7.10 -0.40 -22.86
CA SER A 145 7.91 0.25 -21.82
C SER A 145 7.00 0.52 -20.61
N LEU A 146 7.35 -0.06 -19.46
CA LEU A 146 6.59 0.05 -18.23
C LEU A 146 6.67 1.44 -17.62
N ILE A 147 5.51 1.95 -17.20
CA ILE A 147 5.40 3.16 -16.40
C ILE A 147 5.52 2.80 -14.92
N LEU A 148 6.52 3.32 -14.22
CA LEU A 148 6.73 3.04 -12.79
C LEU A 148 6.54 4.31 -11.97
N ASN A 149 5.59 4.25 -11.04
CA ASN A 149 5.38 5.29 -10.04
C ASN A 149 5.59 4.71 -8.63
N ALA A 150 6.12 5.53 -7.73
CA ALA A 150 6.06 5.24 -6.30
C ALA A 150 4.67 5.59 -5.76
N PHE A 151 3.97 4.64 -5.15
CA PHE A 151 2.65 4.85 -4.58
C PHE A 151 2.73 5.07 -3.07
N VAL A 152 2.48 6.30 -2.68
CA VAL A 152 2.70 6.83 -1.32
C VAL A 152 1.49 7.63 -0.88
N MET A 153 1.46 8.01 0.38
CA MET A 153 0.43 8.85 0.98
C MET A 153 1.08 9.64 2.10
N MET A 154 0.64 10.88 2.36
CA MET A 154 1.19 11.68 3.45
C MET A 154 0.65 11.26 4.82
N CYS A 155 0.88 9.99 5.15
CA CYS A 155 0.54 9.31 6.39
C CYS A 155 1.56 8.19 6.65
N SER A 156 1.47 7.56 7.82
CA SER A 156 2.07 6.24 8.02
C SER A 156 1.07 5.15 7.58
N GLY A 157 1.52 3.89 7.43
CA GLY A 157 0.62 2.74 7.23
C GLY A 157 -0.36 2.87 6.05
N HIS A 158 0.14 3.23 4.86
CA HIS A 158 -0.71 3.47 3.68
C HIS A 158 -1.43 2.21 3.17
N GLN A 159 -0.68 1.22 2.68
CA GLN A 159 -1.19 -0.08 2.19
C GLN A 159 -0.77 -1.27 3.06
N SER A 160 0.12 -1.03 4.03
CA SER A 160 0.64 -2.04 4.95
C SER A 160 0.57 -1.48 6.38
N PRO A 161 -0.60 -1.54 7.06
CA PRO A 161 -0.78 -0.95 8.38
C PRO A 161 0.04 -1.67 9.46
N GLY A 162 0.53 -0.93 10.46
CA GLY A 162 1.35 -1.46 11.55
C GLY A 162 2.86 -1.55 11.29
N LEU A 163 3.30 -1.50 10.02
CA LEU A 163 4.71 -1.66 9.63
C LEU A 163 5.63 -0.53 10.13
N TRP A 164 5.07 0.60 10.54
CA TRP A 164 5.81 1.69 11.18
C TRP A 164 6.57 1.27 12.45
N ARG A 165 6.17 0.15 13.07
CA ARG A 165 6.82 -0.44 14.24
C ARG A 165 8.13 -1.14 13.89
N HIS A 166 8.33 -1.50 12.62
CA HIS A 166 9.54 -2.16 12.18
C HIS A 166 10.74 -1.20 12.29
N PRO A 167 11.89 -1.60 12.88
CA PRO A 167 13.00 -0.68 13.17
C PRO A 167 13.59 0.06 11.96
N SER A 168 13.51 -0.54 10.77
CA SER A 168 13.97 0.07 9.52
C SER A 168 12.97 1.03 8.89
N ASP A 169 11.70 1.02 9.33
CA ASP A 169 10.67 1.89 8.75
C ASP A 169 10.83 3.36 9.19
N LYS A 170 10.60 4.25 8.23
CA LYS A 170 10.65 5.71 8.43
C LYS A 170 9.38 6.40 7.91
N SER A 171 8.28 5.68 7.62
CA SER A 171 7.05 6.32 7.13
C SER A 171 6.42 7.24 8.16
N TRP A 172 6.67 7.02 9.45
CA TRP A 172 6.24 7.93 10.53
C TRP A 172 6.82 9.35 10.42
N LYS A 173 7.87 9.56 9.62
CA LYS A 173 8.47 10.88 9.33
C LYS A 173 7.73 11.67 8.24
N PHE A 174 6.56 11.24 7.79
CA PHE A 174 5.80 11.87 6.71
C PHE A 174 5.48 13.38 6.91
N LYS A 175 5.67 13.93 8.12
CA LYS A 175 5.50 15.36 8.41
C LYS A 175 6.75 16.19 8.14
N ASP A 176 7.91 15.55 7.96
CA ASP A 176 9.18 16.20 7.69
C ASP A 176 9.31 16.47 6.19
N THR A 177 9.74 17.68 5.80
CA THR A 177 9.88 18.00 4.37
C THR A 177 11.00 17.18 3.73
N GLU A 178 12.08 16.94 4.48
CA GLU A 178 13.25 16.18 4.06
C GLU A 178 12.89 14.73 3.71
N HIS A 179 11.92 14.13 4.39
CA HIS A 179 11.42 12.78 4.09
C HIS A 179 10.95 12.66 2.63
N TRP A 180 10.22 13.66 2.15
CA TRP A 180 9.69 13.72 0.79
C TRP A 180 10.74 14.13 -0.23
N VAL A 181 11.59 15.10 0.12
CA VAL A 181 12.68 15.57 -0.75
C VAL A 181 13.67 14.44 -1.05
N GLU A 182 14.07 13.66 -0.05
CA GLU A 182 15.00 12.54 -0.25
C GLU A 182 14.36 11.40 -1.06
N LEU A 183 13.08 11.11 -0.86
CA LEU A 183 12.35 10.17 -1.73
C LEU A 183 12.35 10.65 -3.20
N ALA A 184 12.04 11.93 -3.42
CA ALA A 184 11.97 12.47 -4.77
C ALA A 184 13.32 12.43 -5.49
N LYS A 185 14.42 12.74 -4.79
CA LYS A 185 15.78 12.61 -5.34
C LYS A 185 16.12 11.17 -5.68
N LEU A 186 15.82 10.23 -4.78
CA LEU A 186 16.06 8.80 -4.98
C LEU A 186 15.37 8.30 -6.26
N LEU A 187 14.08 8.64 -6.42
CA LEU A 187 13.27 8.19 -7.55
C LEU A 187 13.62 8.89 -8.87
N ASP A 188 13.94 10.20 -8.86
CA ASP A 188 14.38 10.97 -10.05
C ASP A 188 15.74 10.45 -10.58
N GLN A 189 16.65 10.07 -9.67
CA GLN A 189 17.91 9.43 -10.03
C GLN A 189 17.69 8.06 -10.68
N ALA A 190 16.75 7.27 -10.16
CA ALA A 190 16.38 5.97 -10.70
C ALA A 190 15.50 6.02 -11.96
N LYS A 191 15.09 7.22 -12.39
CA LYS A 191 14.27 7.47 -13.59
C LYS A 191 12.83 7.01 -13.46
N PHE A 192 12.26 7.03 -12.26
CA PHE A 192 10.82 6.79 -12.10
C PHE A 192 10.00 7.84 -12.85
N HIS A 193 8.82 7.44 -13.34
CA HIS A 193 7.93 8.35 -14.07
C HIS A 193 7.35 9.39 -13.11
N GLY A 194 6.95 8.97 -11.91
CA GLY A 194 6.39 9.87 -10.93
C GLY A 194 6.27 9.32 -9.51
N ILE A 195 5.87 10.23 -8.63
CA ILE A 195 5.41 9.93 -7.27
C ILE A 195 3.90 10.12 -7.27
N PHE A 196 3.16 9.05 -7.03
CA PHE A 196 1.71 9.06 -6.89
C PHE A 196 1.37 9.17 -5.41
N ILE A 197 0.82 10.31 -5.00
CA ILE A 197 0.46 10.65 -3.62
C ILE A 197 -1.06 10.52 -3.47
N ALA A 198 -1.49 9.44 -2.82
CA ALA A 198 -2.88 9.22 -2.43
C ALA A 198 -3.32 10.23 -1.35
N ASP A 199 -4.63 10.38 -1.20
CA ASP A 199 -5.22 11.21 -0.14
C ASP A 199 -6.63 10.74 0.23
N VAL A 200 -7.01 11.00 1.48
CA VAL A 200 -8.38 10.87 1.98
C VAL A 200 -8.72 12.04 2.89
N LEU A 201 -9.99 12.44 2.89
CA LEU A 201 -10.50 13.56 3.70
C LEU A 201 -11.27 13.09 4.95
N GLY A 202 -11.27 11.79 5.22
CA GLY A 202 -11.96 11.16 6.35
C GLY A 202 -11.16 9.99 6.88
N GLY A 203 -11.40 9.60 8.12
CA GLY A 203 -10.83 8.38 8.69
C GLY A 203 -11.66 7.15 8.33
N TYR A 204 -11.06 5.96 8.48
CA TYR A 204 -11.70 4.68 8.21
C TYR A 204 -12.44 4.18 9.45
N ASP A 205 -13.74 4.46 9.52
CA ASP A 205 -14.60 4.23 10.68
C ASP A 205 -15.70 3.18 10.47
N VAL A 206 -15.64 2.43 9.36
CA VAL A 206 -16.62 1.38 9.04
C VAL A 206 -16.47 0.17 9.97
N TYR A 207 -15.26 -0.36 10.07
CA TYR A 207 -14.98 -1.56 10.87
C TYR A 207 -15.15 -1.28 12.36
N SER A 208 -15.90 -2.15 13.06
CA SER A 208 -16.27 -1.97 14.47
C SER A 208 -16.97 -0.62 14.76
N LYS A 209 -17.45 0.07 13.71
CA LYS A 209 -18.07 1.41 13.78
C LYS A 209 -17.20 2.41 14.55
N SER A 210 -15.87 2.29 14.41
CA SER A 210 -14.88 3.03 15.20
C SER A 210 -13.65 3.41 14.38
N LEU A 211 -13.08 4.57 14.67
CA LEU A 211 -11.77 4.99 14.15
C LEU A 211 -10.60 4.33 14.90
N GLU A 212 -10.85 3.72 16.05
CA GLU A 212 -9.81 3.21 16.95
C GLU A 212 -8.83 2.23 16.28
N PRO A 213 -9.27 1.27 15.44
CA PRO A 213 -8.36 0.40 14.71
C PRO A 213 -7.41 1.17 13.78
N SER A 214 -7.91 2.19 13.08
CA SER A 214 -7.09 3.05 12.22
C SER A 214 -6.11 3.91 13.02
N ILE A 215 -6.58 4.54 14.09
CA ILE A 215 -5.78 5.39 14.97
C ILE A 215 -4.62 4.60 15.57
N THR A 216 -4.91 3.40 16.08
CA THR A 216 -3.94 2.56 16.79
C THR A 216 -2.89 1.99 15.84
N SER A 217 -3.32 1.52 14.66
CA SER A 217 -2.43 0.88 13.69
C SER A 217 -1.67 1.88 12.81
N GLY A 218 -2.10 3.13 12.79
CA GLY A 218 -1.63 4.16 11.87
C GLY A 218 -2.14 3.93 10.44
N ALA A 219 -3.26 3.23 10.23
CA ALA A 219 -3.82 2.95 8.91
C ALA A 219 -4.42 4.22 8.29
N GLN A 220 -3.65 4.88 7.41
CA GLN A 220 -4.00 6.17 6.80
C GLN A 220 -4.43 7.25 7.82
N TRP A 221 -3.93 7.14 9.05
CA TRP A 221 -4.21 8.07 10.14
C TRP A 221 -2.96 8.34 11.00
N PRO A 222 -2.65 9.60 11.34
CA PRO A 222 -3.20 10.82 10.75
C PRO A 222 -2.68 11.01 9.31
N VAL A 223 -3.40 11.80 8.51
CA VAL A 223 -3.04 12.16 7.12
C VAL A 223 -2.86 13.67 6.99
N THR A 224 -1.94 14.10 6.12
CA THR A 224 -1.65 15.51 5.82
C THR A 224 -1.88 15.83 4.34
N GLU A 225 -2.13 17.11 4.02
CA GLU A 225 -2.52 17.56 2.68
C GLU A 225 -1.36 17.40 1.66
N PRO A 226 -1.57 16.71 0.53
CA PRO A 226 -0.49 16.25 -0.35
C PRO A 226 0.10 17.31 -1.29
N LEU A 227 -0.64 18.34 -1.66
CA LEU A 227 -0.19 19.30 -2.66
C LEU A 227 0.94 20.21 -2.13
N SER A 228 0.89 20.52 -0.84
CA SER A 228 1.78 21.49 -0.20
C SER A 228 3.27 21.11 -0.20
N VAL A 229 3.60 19.82 -0.25
CA VAL A 229 4.99 19.35 -0.25
C VAL A 229 5.63 19.28 -1.65
N ILE A 230 4.81 19.34 -2.71
CA ILE A 230 5.28 19.20 -4.09
C ILE A 230 6.34 20.25 -4.48
N PRO A 231 6.20 21.55 -4.18
CA PRO A 231 7.24 22.53 -4.53
C PRO A 231 8.61 22.22 -3.93
N ALA A 232 8.66 21.65 -2.72
CA ALA A 232 9.91 21.26 -2.08
C ALA A 232 10.58 20.08 -2.81
N MET A 233 9.83 19.03 -3.12
CA MET A 233 10.33 17.90 -3.93
C MET A 233 10.76 18.34 -5.33
N ALA A 234 9.99 19.24 -5.93
CA ALA A 234 10.24 19.75 -7.28
C ALA A 234 11.53 20.58 -7.33
N ALA A 235 11.84 21.37 -6.30
CA ALA A 235 13.06 22.15 -6.23
C ALA A 235 14.33 21.27 -6.19
N ALA A 236 14.22 20.05 -5.66
CA ALA A 236 15.33 19.11 -5.53
C ALA A 236 15.48 18.12 -6.70
N THR A 237 14.57 18.16 -7.68
CA THR A 237 14.50 17.21 -8.80
C THR A 237 14.40 17.90 -10.15
N LYS A 238 14.63 17.18 -11.24
CA LYS A 238 14.60 17.73 -12.61
C LYS A 238 13.44 17.23 -13.45
N SER A 239 13.10 15.95 -13.41
CA SER A 239 12.24 15.36 -14.44
C SER A 239 11.05 14.57 -13.87
N ILE A 240 11.19 13.95 -12.70
CA ILE A 240 10.13 13.15 -12.09
C ILE A 240 8.81 13.94 -11.95
N GLY A 241 7.69 13.28 -12.25
CA GLY A 241 6.34 13.82 -12.08
C GLY A 241 5.76 13.63 -10.67
N PHE A 242 4.74 14.41 -10.33
CA PHE A 242 4.04 14.36 -9.04
C PHE A 242 2.54 14.23 -9.26
N GLY A 243 2.02 13.00 -9.23
CA GLY A 243 0.59 12.73 -9.31
C GLY A 243 -0.07 12.87 -7.94
N VAL A 244 -0.90 13.88 -7.73
CA VAL A 244 -1.50 14.19 -6.43
C VAL A 244 -3.00 13.97 -6.43
N THR A 245 -3.50 13.33 -5.39
CA THR A 245 -4.94 13.11 -5.21
C THR A 245 -5.61 14.36 -4.65
N VAL A 246 -6.64 14.85 -5.34
CA VAL A 246 -7.52 15.91 -4.83
C VAL A 246 -8.96 15.62 -5.23
N SER A 247 -9.88 15.73 -4.27
CA SER A 247 -11.31 15.43 -4.47
C SER A 247 -12.06 16.57 -5.14
N THR A 248 -12.99 16.24 -6.04
CA THR A 248 -13.94 17.19 -6.65
C THR A 248 -15.17 17.47 -5.79
N THR A 249 -15.35 16.78 -4.67
CA THR A 249 -16.62 16.74 -3.93
C THR A 249 -16.85 17.92 -2.98
N TYR A 250 -15.77 18.49 -2.43
CA TYR A 250 -15.85 19.43 -1.31
C TYR A 250 -15.14 20.78 -1.53
N GLU A 251 -14.06 20.82 -2.31
CA GLU A 251 -13.35 22.07 -2.61
C GLU A 251 -13.89 22.71 -3.90
N GLN A 252 -14.10 24.03 -3.91
CA GLN A 252 -14.60 24.74 -5.09
C GLN A 252 -13.60 24.70 -6.27
N PRO A 253 -14.07 24.51 -7.52
CA PRO A 253 -13.20 24.34 -8.70
C PRO A 253 -12.30 25.55 -8.98
N TYR A 254 -12.77 26.77 -8.71
CA TYR A 254 -11.96 27.97 -8.89
C TYR A 254 -10.74 28.01 -7.96
N HIS A 255 -10.89 27.51 -6.73
CA HIS A 255 -9.79 27.46 -5.77
C HIS A 255 -8.77 26.39 -6.14
N LEU A 256 -9.24 25.20 -6.52
CA LEU A 256 -8.36 24.12 -6.96
C LEU A 256 -7.62 24.47 -8.27
N ALA A 257 -8.29 25.09 -9.24
CA ALA A 257 -7.65 25.55 -10.48
C ALA A 257 -6.44 26.43 -10.21
N ARG A 258 -6.55 27.37 -9.25
CA ARG A 258 -5.44 28.23 -8.83
C ARG A 258 -4.30 27.39 -8.24
N ARG A 259 -4.60 26.50 -7.29
CA ARG A 259 -3.59 25.66 -6.63
C ARG A 259 -2.84 24.76 -7.63
N LEU A 260 -3.56 24.10 -8.54
CA LEU A 260 -2.97 23.27 -9.59
C LEU A 260 -2.09 24.09 -10.53
N SER A 261 -2.55 25.25 -11.00
CA SER A 261 -1.76 26.13 -11.89
C SER A 261 -0.48 26.62 -11.21
N THR A 262 -0.57 27.01 -9.94
CA THR A 262 0.60 27.42 -9.15
C THR A 262 1.63 26.30 -9.07
N VAL A 263 1.21 25.09 -8.73
CA VAL A 263 2.15 23.95 -8.64
C VAL A 263 2.67 23.55 -10.01
N ASP A 264 1.86 23.63 -11.06
CA ASP A 264 2.32 23.39 -12.43
C ASP A 264 3.43 24.37 -12.84
N HIS A 265 3.30 25.66 -12.51
CA HIS A 265 4.39 26.64 -12.69
C HIS A 265 5.63 26.32 -11.86
N LEU A 266 5.48 26.10 -10.55
CA LEU A 266 6.60 25.85 -9.63
C LEU A 266 7.37 24.57 -9.97
N THR A 267 6.67 23.56 -10.49
CA THR A 267 7.25 22.29 -10.91
C THR A 267 7.78 22.32 -12.34
N LYS A 268 7.52 23.39 -13.10
CA LYS A 268 7.79 23.50 -14.54
C LYS A 268 7.04 22.46 -15.38
N GLY A 269 5.79 22.23 -15.05
CA GLY A 269 4.92 21.32 -15.78
C GLY A 269 5.02 19.88 -15.31
N ARG A 270 5.37 19.60 -14.04
CA ARG A 270 5.56 18.22 -13.56
C ARG A 270 4.47 17.72 -12.62
N VAL A 271 3.37 18.45 -12.46
CA VAL A 271 2.24 18.01 -11.64
C VAL A 271 1.24 17.19 -12.47
N GLY A 272 0.69 16.16 -11.85
CA GLY A 272 -0.48 15.43 -12.30
C GLY A 272 -1.55 15.46 -11.22
N TRP A 273 -2.81 15.32 -11.59
CA TRP A 273 -3.94 15.32 -10.67
C TRP A 273 -4.71 14.01 -10.77
N ASN A 274 -4.71 13.24 -9.68
CA ASN A 274 -5.61 12.12 -9.49
C ASN A 274 -6.99 12.61 -9.02
N ILE A 275 -7.95 12.52 -9.94
CA ILE A 275 -9.32 12.98 -9.74
C ILE A 275 -10.10 11.91 -8.97
N VAL A 276 -10.62 12.28 -7.81
CA VAL A 276 -11.44 11.40 -6.97
C VAL A 276 -12.73 12.11 -6.53
N THR A 277 -13.74 11.33 -6.17
CA THR A 277 -15.05 11.82 -5.72
C THR A 277 -15.29 11.55 -4.22
N SER A 278 -14.20 11.30 -3.46
CA SER A 278 -14.24 10.80 -2.07
C SER A 278 -15.10 9.53 -1.91
N TYR A 279 -15.31 9.01 -0.70
CA TYR A 279 -16.24 7.90 -0.41
C TYR A 279 -16.46 7.67 1.10
N LEU A 280 -15.62 8.25 1.96
CA LEU A 280 -15.73 8.15 3.41
C LEU A 280 -16.77 9.13 3.96
N GLU A 281 -17.70 8.62 4.77
CA GLU A 281 -18.82 9.39 5.32
C GLU A 281 -18.37 10.50 6.27
N SER A 282 -17.31 10.22 7.02
CA SER A 282 -16.68 11.19 7.92
C SER A 282 -16.19 12.45 7.19
N ALA A 283 -15.76 12.33 5.94
CA ALA A 283 -15.36 13.49 5.13
C ALA A 283 -16.56 14.40 4.83
N ALA A 284 -17.71 13.82 4.46
CA ALA A 284 -18.91 14.60 4.16
C ALA A 284 -19.39 15.41 5.37
N LYS A 285 -19.46 14.75 6.54
CA LYS A 285 -19.87 15.37 7.81
C LYS A 285 -18.95 16.51 8.22
N ASN A 286 -17.63 16.31 8.15
CA ASN A 286 -16.66 17.31 8.56
C ASN A 286 -16.53 18.47 7.55
N LEU A 287 -16.87 18.26 6.28
CA LEU A 287 -16.83 19.28 5.22
C LEU A 287 -18.19 19.93 4.94
N GLY A 288 -19.09 19.88 5.93
CA GLY A 288 -20.31 20.68 5.97
C GLY A 288 -21.53 20.09 5.28
N ARG A 289 -21.51 18.80 4.90
CA ARG A 289 -22.69 18.08 4.43
C ARG A 289 -23.29 17.23 5.55
N THR A 290 -24.59 16.96 5.49
CA THR A 290 -25.25 16.04 6.44
C THR A 290 -24.89 14.59 6.15
N GLU A 291 -24.80 14.24 4.87
CA GLU A 291 -24.46 12.92 4.37
C GLU A 291 -23.70 13.01 3.05
N GLN A 292 -23.12 11.89 2.61
CA GLN A 292 -22.55 11.79 1.27
C GLN A 292 -23.63 11.90 0.18
N LEU A 293 -23.27 12.60 -0.90
CA LEU A 293 -24.04 12.51 -2.14
C LEU A 293 -24.04 11.06 -2.67
N GLY A 294 -25.17 10.66 -3.24
CA GLY A 294 -25.29 9.39 -3.95
C GLY A 294 -24.19 9.23 -5.01
N HIS A 295 -23.75 7.99 -5.21
CA HIS A 295 -22.57 7.67 -6.04
C HIS A 295 -22.62 8.32 -7.44
N ASP A 296 -23.73 8.17 -8.16
CA ASP A 296 -23.87 8.72 -9.51
C ASP A 296 -23.94 10.26 -9.51
N GLU A 297 -24.56 10.86 -8.49
CA GLU A 297 -24.63 12.31 -8.33
C GLU A 297 -23.24 12.92 -8.08
N ARG A 298 -22.35 12.20 -7.39
CA ARG A 298 -20.95 12.62 -7.22
C ARG A 298 -20.19 12.65 -8.55
N TYR A 299 -20.43 11.70 -9.44
CA TYR A 299 -19.85 11.72 -10.78
C TYR A 299 -20.48 12.79 -11.67
N ALA A 300 -21.79 13.03 -11.58
CA ALA A 300 -22.44 14.14 -12.28
C ALA A 300 -21.88 15.50 -11.83
N GLN A 301 -21.66 15.69 -10.53
CA GLN A 301 -20.97 16.88 -10.01
C GLN A 301 -19.52 16.95 -10.52
N ALA A 302 -18.79 15.84 -10.54
CA ALA A 302 -17.41 15.80 -11.03
C ALA A 302 -17.31 16.14 -12.52
N GLU A 303 -18.26 15.73 -13.36
CA GLU A 303 -18.30 16.09 -14.78
C GLU A 303 -18.42 17.60 -15.00
N GLU A 304 -19.32 18.26 -14.26
CA GLU A 304 -19.43 19.72 -14.31
C GLU A 304 -18.17 20.39 -13.75
N TYR A 305 -17.59 19.83 -12.68
CA TYR A 305 -16.32 20.28 -12.09
C TYR A 305 -15.20 20.31 -13.13
N MET A 306 -15.02 19.21 -13.88
CA MET A 306 -14.00 19.12 -14.93
C MET A 306 -14.24 20.15 -16.03
N THR A 307 -15.50 20.37 -16.40
CA THR A 307 -15.86 21.41 -17.38
C THR A 307 -15.42 22.81 -16.90
N VAL A 308 -15.66 23.16 -15.63
CA VAL A 308 -15.18 24.42 -15.04
C VAL A 308 -13.64 24.48 -15.06
N ILE A 309 -12.97 23.41 -14.65
CA ILE A 309 -11.50 23.32 -14.66
C ILE A 309 -10.94 23.55 -16.07
N TYR A 310 -11.47 22.88 -17.10
CA TYR A 310 -11.00 23.05 -18.47
C TYR A 310 -11.22 24.47 -18.96
N LYS A 311 -12.39 25.06 -18.72
CA LYS A 311 -12.66 26.47 -19.08
C LYS A 311 -11.65 27.42 -18.42
N LEU A 312 -11.36 27.23 -17.13
CA LEU A 312 -10.38 28.08 -16.40
C LEU A 312 -8.96 27.91 -16.95
N LEU A 313 -8.47 26.68 -17.08
CA LEU A 313 -7.06 26.40 -17.40
C LEU A 313 -6.74 26.54 -18.90
N GLN A 314 -7.71 26.29 -19.77
CA GLN A 314 -7.50 26.22 -21.22
C GLN A 314 -8.08 27.42 -21.97
N SER A 315 -9.25 27.93 -21.56
CA SER A 315 -9.98 28.95 -22.32
C SER A 315 -9.87 30.37 -21.76
N SER A 316 -9.56 30.53 -20.47
CA SER A 316 -9.61 31.86 -19.84
C SER A 316 -8.48 32.79 -20.30
N TRP A 317 -7.36 32.22 -20.75
CA TRP A 317 -6.17 32.95 -21.22
C TRP A 317 -5.68 32.34 -22.53
N ARG A 318 -5.37 33.17 -23.53
CA ARG A 318 -4.64 32.72 -24.73
C ARG A 318 -3.17 32.43 -24.39
N ASP A 319 -2.51 31.56 -25.14
CA ASP A 319 -1.11 31.15 -24.86
C ASP A 319 -0.14 32.32 -24.74
N ASP A 320 -0.33 33.36 -25.54
CA ASP A 320 0.51 34.55 -25.67
C ASP A 320 -0.08 35.77 -24.95
N ALA A 321 -0.98 35.57 -23.98
CA ALA A 321 -1.63 36.67 -23.27
C ALA A 321 -0.65 37.52 -22.44
N VAL A 322 0.40 36.92 -21.88
CA VAL A 322 1.47 37.62 -21.14
C VAL A 322 2.51 38.13 -22.15
N LEU A 323 2.61 39.45 -22.29
CA LEU A 323 3.47 40.12 -23.28
C LEU A 323 4.81 40.57 -22.72
N LEU A 324 4.83 41.02 -21.46
CA LEU A 324 6.00 41.68 -20.83
C LEU A 324 6.55 42.85 -21.67
N ASP A 325 5.68 43.63 -22.30
CA ASP A 325 6.03 44.81 -23.11
C ASP A 325 6.44 45.97 -22.17
N ARG A 326 7.74 46.10 -21.94
CA ARG A 326 8.33 47.11 -21.05
C ARG A 326 8.23 48.52 -21.62
N GLU A 327 8.23 48.68 -22.94
CA GLU A 327 8.18 50.00 -23.58
C GLU A 327 6.78 50.60 -23.46
N ARG A 328 5.73 49.80 -23.67
CA ARG A 328 4.33 50.24 -23.54
C ARG A 328 3.79 50.12 -22.12
N GLY A 329 4.50 49.43 -21.22
CA GLY A 329 4.06 49.17 -19.85
C GLY A 329 2.93 48.14 -19.75
N ILE A 330 2.87 47.17 -20.67
CA ILE A 330 1.82 46.15 -20.74
C ILE A 330 2.39 44.81 -20.31
N TYR A 331 1.99 44.33 -19.13
CA TYR A 331 2.34 42.98 -18.68
C TYR A 331 1.54 41.91 -19.43
N THR A 332 0.21 42.09 -19.51
CA THR A 332 -0.74 41.17 -20.16
C THR A 332 -1.65 41.96 -21.10
N ASP A 333 -1.95 41.42 -22.28
CA ASP A 333 -2.98 41.98 -23.17
C ASP A 333 -4.38 41.63 -22.66
N PRO A 334 -5.20 42.61 -22.23
CA PRO A 334 -6.53 42.33 -21.69
C PRO A 334 -7.49 41.73 -22.73
N ARG A 335 -7.21 41.86 -24.03
CA ARG A 335 -8.02 41.23 -25.10
C ARG A 335 -7.79 39.72 -25.19
N LEU A 336 -6.72 39.22 -24.58
CA LEU A 336 -6.31 37.81 -24.59
C LEU A 336 -6.64 37.09 -23.28
N VAL A 337 -7.41 37.75 -22.42
CA VAL A 337 -7.94 37.21 -21.17
C VAL A 337 -9.46 37.38 -21.17
N ARG A 338 -10.17 36.32 -20.81
CA ARG A 338 -11.63 36.30 -20.83
C ARG A 338 -12.22 35.61 -19.61
N LYS A 339 -13.40 36.06 -19.24
CA LYS A 339 -14.31 35.32 -18.38
C LYS A 339 -14.70 34.00 -19.03
N ILE A 340 -14.98 33.01 -18.19
CA ILE A 340 -15.49 31.71 -18.63
C ILE A 340 -17.02 31.65 -18.60
N ASN A 341 -17.65 32.51 -17.77
CA ASN A 341 -19.10 32.64 -17.63
C ASN A 341 -19.82 31.28 -17.52
N HIS A 342 -19.28 30.37 -16.70
CA HIS A 342 -19.90 29.07 -16.50
C HIS A 342 -21.08 29.20 -15.56
N GLU A 343 -22.25 28.72 -16.00
CA GLU A 343 -23.47 28.60 -15.21
C GLU A 343 -24.00 27.18 -15.40
N GLY A 344 -23.89 26.34 -14.38
CA GLY A 344 -24.29 24.93 -14.40
C GLY A 344 -25.22 24.58 -13.24
N LYS A 345 -25.49 23.28 -13.07
CA LYS A 345 -26.34 22.77 -11.98
C LYS A 345 -25.62 22.88 -10.63
N TYR A 346 -24.31 22.67 -10.61
CA TYR A 346 -23.52 22.56 -9.39
C TYR A 346 -22.69 23.82 -9.11
N PHE A 347 -22.26 24.53 -10.15
CA PHE A 347 -21.32 25.64 -10.06
C PHE A 347 -21.74 26.85 -10.91
N SER A 348 -21.52 28.04 -10.36
CA SER A 348 -21.60 29.32 -11.06
C SER A 348 -20.24 30.02 -10.91
N VAL A 349 -19.49 30.12 -12.01
CA VAL A 349 -18.11 30.62 -12.01
C VAL A 349 -17.92 31.59 -13.17
N PRO A 350 -17.94 32.91 -12.91
CA PRO A 350 -17.72 33.91 -13.95
C PRO A 350 -16.29 33.88 -14.52
N GLY A 351 -15.27 33.67 -13.69
CA GLY A 351 -13.87 33.89 -14.06
C GLY A 351 -13.51 35.40 -14.18
N PRO A 352 -12.38 35.76 -14.81
CA PRO A 352 -11.39 34.88 -15.45
C PRO A 352 -10.61 34.04 -14.44
N HIS A 353 -9.84 33.06 -14.91
CA HIS A 353 -8.82 32.41 -14.10
C HIS A 353 -7.77 33.45 -13.66
N ILE A 354 -7.28 33.34 -12.43
CA ILE A 354 -6.38 34.34 -11.83
C ILE A 354 -4.90 34.05 -12.08
N VAL A 355 -4.57 32.85 -12.56
CA VAL A 355 -3.20 32.44 -12.89
C VAL A 355 -3.05 32.38 -14.40
N ASP A 356 -1.95 32.92 -14.91
CA ASP A 356 -1.58 32.87 -16.32
C ASP A 356 -1.23 31.43 -16.77
N PRO A 357 -1.24 31.14 -18.09
CA PRO A 357 -1.03 29.79 -18.62
C PRO A 357 0.24 29.12 -18.07
N SER A 358 0.07 28.00 -17.37
CA SER A 358 1.16 27.17 -16.88
C SER A 358 1.71 26.22 -17.97
N PRO A 359 2.89 25.61 -17.80
CA PRO A 359 3.54 24.83 -18.86
C PRO A 359 2.69 23.69 -19.44
N GLN A 360 1.86 23.03 -18.63
CA GLN A 360 0.92 22.00 -19.10
C GLN A 360 -0.51 22.54 -19.30
N ARG A 361 -0.81 23.74 -18.78
CA ARG A 361 -2.16 24.27 -18.50
C ARG A 361 -2.97 23.33 -17.61
N THR A 362 -3.50 22.24 -18.19
CA THR A 362 -4.13 21.15 -17.44
C THR A 362 -3.06 20.14 -17.03
N PRO A 363 -2.89 19.85 -15.72
CA PRO A 363 -2.01 18.78 -15.22
C PRO A 363 -2.28 17.44 -15.92
N LEU A 364 -1.32 16.50 -15.87
CA LEU A 364 -1.59 15.13 -16.30
C LEU A 364 -2.77 14.56 -15.49
N LEU A 365 -3.82 14.07 -16.14
CA LEU A 365 -5.03 13.63 -15.43
C LEU A 365 -4.98 12.12 -15.12
N LEU A 366 -4.98 11.81 -13.83
CA LEU A 366 -5.10 10.46 -13.30
C LEU A 366 -6.51 10.23 -12.73
N GLN A 367 -6.98 8.99 -12.72
CA GLN A 367 -8.29 8.63 -12.17
C GLN A 367 -8.28 7.20 -11.63
N ALA A 368 -9.15 6.84 -10.68
CA ALA A 368 -9.13 5.53 -10.00
C ALA A 368 -10.51 4.84 -9.84
N GLY A 369 -11.53 5.25 -10.59
CA GLY A 369 -12.90 4.77 -10.42
C GLY A 369 -13.22 3.51 -11.24
N ALA A 370 -13.65 2.45 -10.56
CA ALA A 370 -14.00 1.16 -11.18
C ALA A 370 -15.51 0.96 -11.46
N SER A 371 -16.38 1.83 -10.94
CA SER A 371 -17.84 1.74 -11.13
C SER A 371 -18.25 2.07 -12.57
N LYS A 372 -19.51 1.80 -12.96
CA LYS A 372 -20.00 2.16 -14.31
C LYS A 372 -19.83 3.66 -14.61
N ALA A 373 -20.23 4.52 -13.68
CA ALA A 373 -20.04 5.97 -13.79
C ALA A 373 -18.55 6.34 -13.81
N GLY A 374 -17.74 5.70 -12.96
CA GLY A 374 -16.29 5.88 -12.92
C GLY A 374 -15.58 5.49 -14.21
N LYS A 375 -15.98 4.39 -14.84
CA LYS A 375 -15.43 3.93 -16.13
C LYS A 375 -15.77 4.89 -17.27
N LEU A 376 -16.99 5.41 -17.31
CA LEU A 376 -17.39 6.42 -18.30
C LEU A 376 -16.60 7.73 -18.11
N PHE A 377 -16.50 8.20 -16.87
CA PHE A 377 -15.71 9.37 -16.51
C PHE A 377 -14.23 9.20 -16.88
N ALA A 378 -13.65 8.03 -16.57
CA ALA A 378 -12.26 7.70 -16.91
C ALA A 378 -12.03 7.66 -18.42
N ALA A 379 -12.93 7.03 -19.16
CA ALA A 379 -12.87 6.98 -20.63
C ALA A 379 -12.85 8.39 -21.23
N GLN A 380 -13.56 9.34 -20.64
CA GLN A 380 -13.61 10.73 -21.10
C GLN A 380 -12.37 11.55 -20.72
N HIS A 381 -11.91 11.47 -19.47
CA HIS A 381 -10.96 12.42 -18.88
C HIS A 381 -9.60 11.86 -18.50
N ALA A 382 -9.46 10.55 -18.30
CA ALA A 382 -8.21 10.00 -17.78
C ALA A 382 -7.13 9.95 -18.86
N GLU A 383 -5.93 10.40 -18.54
CA GLU A 383 -4.70 10.12 -19.27
C GLU A 383 -3.99 8.91 -18.65
N ALA A 384 -4.13 8.74 -17.33
CA ALA A 384 -3.73 7.56 -16.60
C ALA A 384 -4.86 7.04 -15.69
N ILE A 385 -4.99 5.72 -15.55
CA ILE A 385 -5.95 5.07 -14.67
C ILE A 385 -5.17 4.25 -13.65
N PHE A 386 -5.42 4.52 -12.38
CA PHE A 386 -4.99 3.67 -11.29
C PHE A 386 -6.00 2.53 -11.10
N THR A 387 -5.55 1.28 -11.13
CA THR A 387 -6.39 0.11 -10.87
C THR A 387 -5.87 -0.68 -9.68
N SER A 388 -6.78 -1.01 -8.76
CA SER A 388 -6.50 -1.90 -7.62
C SER A 388 -7.27 -3.20 -7.83
N ALA A 389 -6.54 -4.29 -7.93
CA ALA A 389 -7.05 -5.64 -8.14
C ALA A 389 -6.04 -6.65 -7.61
N HIS A 390 -6.51 -7.79 -7.11
CA HIS A 390 -5.64 -8.84 -6.58
C HIS A 390 -5.09 -9.78 -7.68
N ALA A 391 -5.66 -9.76 -8.89
CA ALA A 391 -5.22 -10.58 -10.03
C ALA A 391 -5.55 -9.92 -11.38
N PRO A 392 -4.78 -10.18 -12.46
CA PRO A 392 -4.97 -9.53 -13.75
C PRO A 392 -6.35 -9.81 -14.37
N ALA A 393 -6.86 -11.04 -14.22
CA ALA A 393 -8.17 -11.44 -14.72
C ALA A 393 -9.34 -10.62 -14.12
N VAL A 394 -9.13 -9.98 -12.96
CA VAL A 394 -10.17 -9.17 -12.28
C VAL A 394 -10.35 -7.81 -12.96
N CYS A 395 -9.29 -7.22 -13.51
CA CYS A 395 -9.33 -5.89 -14.10
C CYS A 395 -9.32 -5.89 -15.64
N ALA A 396 -8.86 -6.97 -16.30
CA ALA A 396 -8.72 -7.06 -17.75
C ALA A 396 -9.97 -6.61 -18.53
N LYS A 397 -11.16 -7.12 -18.15
CA LYS A 397 -12.42 -6.75 -18.80
C LYS A 397 -12.76 -5.26 -18.62
N ASN A 398 -12.56 -4.72 -17.42
CA ASN A 398 -12.83 -3.32 -17.14
C ASN A 398 -11.89 -2.39 -17.94
N ILE A 399 -10.60 -2.76 -18.04
CA ILE A 399 -9.61 -2.01 -18.83
C ILE A 399 -10.02 -1.97 -20.31
N ALA A 400 -10.36 -3.13 -20.88
CA ALA A 400 -10.84 -3.22 -22.26
C ALA A 400 -12.11 -2.38 -22.48
N GLU A 401 -13.07 -2.43 -21.56
CA GLU A 401 -14.32 -1.66 -21.65
C GLU A 401 -14.08 -0.15 -21.60
N ILE A 402 -13.19 0.34 -20.73
CA ILE A 402 -12.85 1.77 -20.65
C ILE A 402 -12.20 2.23 -21.96
N ARG A 403 -11.23 1.47 -22.45
CA ARG A 403 -10.56 1.73 -23.74
C ARG A 403 -11.53 1.75 -24.91
N GLN A 404 -12.45 0.78 -24.96
CA GLN A 404 -13.48 0.72 -25.99
C GLN A 404 -14.44 1.92 -25.89
N THR A 405 -14.88 2.27 -24.68
CA THR A 405 -15.74 3.44 -24.42
C THR A 405 -15.06 4.74 -24.85
N ALA A 406 -13.77 4.88 -24.54
CA ALA A 406 -12.98 6.06 -24.93
C ALA A 406 -12.99 6.27 -26.45
N LYS A 407 -12.84 5.18 -27.21
CA LYS A 407 -12.92 5.20 -28.68
C LYS A 407 -14.34 5.47 -29.18
N ASP A 408 -15.30 4.65 -28.77
CA ASP A 408 -16.62 4.61 -29.39
C ASP A 408 -17.49 5.82 -29.01
N VAL A 409 -17.36 6.30 -27.77
CA VAL A 409 -18.19 7.39 -27.23
C VAL A 409 -17.49 8.73 -27.35
N PHE A 410 -16.19 8.79 -27.07
CA PHE A 410 -15.45 10.06 -26.98
C PHE A 410 -14.49 10.31 -28.14
N GLY A 411 -14.32 9.34 -29.05
CA GLY A 411 -13.41 9.47 -30.19
C GLY A 411 -11.93 9.54 -29.79
N ARG A 412 -11.58 9.08 -28.59
CA ARG A 412 -10.20 9.08 -28.08
C ARG A 412 -9.43 7.86 -28.54
N ASP A 413 -8.11 7.99 -28.72
CA ASP A 413 -7.24 6.83 -28.92
C ASP A 413 -7.19 6.00 -27.62
N PRO A 414 -7.60 4.72 -27.62
CA PRO A 414 -7.44 3.82 -26.48
C PRO A 414 -6.03 3.77 -25.89
N LYS A 415 -4.99 3.96 -26.72
CA LYS A 415 -3.59 3.95 -26.30
C LYS A 415 -3.16 5.23 -25.58
N SER A 416 -3.94 6.31 -25.68
CA SER A 416 -3.74 7.55 -24.92
C SER A 416 -4.07 7.40 -23.43
N ILE A 417 -4.82 6.35 -23.07
CA ILE A 417 -5.16 6.01 -21.68
C ILE A 417 -4.20 4.93 -21.19
N LYS A 418 -3.32 5.31 -20.26
CA LYS A 418 -2.39 4.38 -19.60
C LYS A 418 -3.02 3.79 -18.35
N VAL A 419 -2.87 2.49 -18.12
CA VAL A 419 -3.40 1.82 -16.92
C VAL A 419 -2.25 1.34 -16.03
N LEU A 420 -2.25 1.78 -14.77
CA LEU A 420 -1.23 1.47 -13.78
C LEU A 420 -1.84 0.64 -12.65
N ALA A 421 -1.39 -0.60 -12.48
CA ALA A 421 -1.89 -1.47 -11.41
C ALA A 421 -1.16 -1.20 -10.08
N LEU A 422 -1.90 -1.28 -8.96
CA LEU A 422 -1.30 -1.40 -7.64
C LEU A 422 -0.46 -2.68 -7.59
N VAL A 423 0.79 -2.59 -7.14
CA VAL A 423 1.63 -3.76 -6.85
C VAL A 423 2.46 -3.47 -5.60
N THR A 424 2.64 -4.47 -4.76
CA THR A 424 3.63 -4.45 -3.67
C THR A 424 4.67 -5.53 -3.91
N THR A 425 5.95 -5.22 -3.66
CA THR A 425 7.05 -6.17 -3.86
C THR A 425 7.90 -6.32 -2.62
N ILE A 426 8.34 -7.54 -2.33
CA ILE A 426 9.40 -7.85 -1.36
C ILE A 426 10.50 -8.59 -2.14
N LEU A 427 11.60 -7.90 -2.37
CA LEU A 427 12.69 -8.38 -3.22
C LEU A 427 13.85 -8.90 -2.37
N GLY A 428 14.42 -10.02 -2.80
CA GLY A 428 15.67 -10.57 -2.28
C GLY A 428 16.59 -10.95 -3.43
N ARG A 429 17.90 -11.04 -3.18
CA ARG A 429 18.85 -11.56 -4.18
C ARG A 429 18.62 -13.05 -4.43
N THR A 430 18.09 -13.74 -3.42
CA THR A 430 17.56 -15.10 -3.52
C THR A 430 16.10 -15.15 -3.05
N GLU A 431 15.41 -16.24 -3.39
CA GLU A 431 14.02 -16.46 -2.93
C GLU A 431 13.95 -16.59 -1.40
N GLU A 432 14.96 -17.23 -0.78
CA GLU A 432 15.05 -17.38 0.67
C GLU A 432 15.20 -16.03 1.37
N GLU A 433 15.99 -15.10 0.82
CA GLU A 433 16.12 -13.74 1.36
C GLU A 433 14.78 -12.98 1.29
N ALA A 434 14.08 -13.07 0.15
CA ALA A 434 12.78 -12.43 -0.02
C ALA A 434 11.73 -13.00 0.95
N LEU A 435 11.70 -14.32 1.13
CA LEU A 435 10.83 -14.99 2.08
C LEU A 435 11.18 -14.66 3.53
N ALA A 436 12.47 -14.54 3.85
CA ALA A 436 12.91 -14.11 5.18
C ALA A 436 12.42 -12.69 5.50
N LYS A 437 12.58 -11.74 4.56
CA LYS A 437 12.02 -10.39 4.67
C LYS A 437 10.50 -10.41 4.86
N TYR A 438 9.77 -11.19 4.06
CA TYR A 438 8.32 -11.32 4.20
C TYR A 438 7.90 -11.84 5.57
N ASN A 439 8.54 -12.90 6.06
CA ASN A 439 8.23 -13.48 7.37
C ASN A 439 8.55 -12.53 8.52
N ASP A 440 9.59 -11.70 8.40
CA ASP A 440 9.92 -10.64 9.34
C ASP A 440 8.84 -9.54 9.34
N TYR A 441 8.49 -9.00 8.16
CA TYR A 441 7.49 -7.94 8.01
C TYR A 441 6.11 -8.36 8.52
N LYS A 442 5.72 -9.62 8.29
CA LYS A 442 4.44 -10.16 8.77
C LYS A 442 4.25 -10.04 10.29
N GLN A 443 5.34 -10.07 11.07
CA GLN A 443 5.28 -9.92 12.53
C GLN A 443 4.82 -8.52 12.97
N TYR A 444 5.03 -7.52 12.11
CA TYR A 444 4.71 -6.12 12.38
C TYR A 444 3.40 -5.67 11.71
N ALA A 445 2.80 -6.48 10.85
CA ALA A 445 1.52 -6.16 10.21
C ALA A 445 0.39 -6.06 11.24
N SER A 446 -0.53 -5.11 11.05
CA SER A 446 -1.70 -4.92 11.92
C SER A 446 -2.96 -5.46 11.26
N LEU A 447 -3.50 -6.54 11.81
CA LEU A 447 -4.74 -7.16 11.33
C LEU A 447 -5.95 -6.25 11.53
N GLU A 448 -6.09 -5.62 12.70
CA GLU A 448 -7.14 -4.63 12.97
C GLU A 448 -7.06 -3.43 12.02
N GLY A 449 -5.85 -2.94 11.73
CA GLY A 449 -5.63 -1.90 10.74
C GLY A 449 -6.04 -2.34 9.32
N ALA A 450 -5.73 -3.59 8.96
CA ALA A 450 -6.12 -4.17 7.68
C ALA A 450 -7.64 -4.28 7.53
N LEU A 451 -8.34 -4.69 8.60
CA LEU A 451 -9.81 -4.74 8.64
C LEU A 451 -10.43 -3.35 8.56
N SER A 452 -9.81 -2.34 9.18
CA SER A 452 -10.25 -0.94 9.08
C SER A 452 -10.14 -0.41 7.65
N LEU A 453 -9.01 -0.66 6.97
CA LEU A 453 -8.83 -0.32 5.56
C LEU A 453 -9.85 -1.03 4.67
N PHE A 454 -9.98 -2.35 4.84
CA PHE A 454 -10.96 -3.16 4.10
C PHE A 454 -12.38 -2.63 4.27
N GLY A 455 -12.77 -2.29 5.51
CA GLY A 455 -14.08 -1.75 5.81
C GLY A 455 -14.32 -0.42 5.11
N GLY A 456 -13.37 0.52 5.14
CA GLY A 456 -13.54 1.78 4.42
C GLY A 456 -13.59 1.62 2.90
N TRP A 457 -12.78 0.73 2.31
CA TRP A 457 -12.78 0.50 0.85
C TRP A 457 -14.04 -0.17 0.33
N THR A 458 -14.65 -1.05 1.13
CA THR A 458 -15.77 -1.90 0.69
C THR A 458 -17.11 -1.47 1.26
N GLY A 459 -17.12 -0.71 2.35
CA GLY A 459 -18.31 -0.44 3.16
C GLY A 459 -18.76 -1.64 4.00
N ILE A 460 -17.96 -2.71 4.08
CA ILE A 460 -18.28 -3.93 4.82
C ILE A 460 -17.67 -3.86 6.23
N ASP A 461 -18.51 -3.90 7.26
CA ASP A 461 -18.05 -4.10 8.63
C ASP A 461 -17.87 -5.60 8.91
N LEU A 462 -16.62 -6.07 8.95
CA LEU A 462 -16.34 -7.47 9.25
C LEU A 462 -16.50 -7.80 10.74
N ASP A 463 -16.65 -6.82 11.63
CA ASP A 463 -16.90 -7.07 13.06
C ASP A 463 -18.30 -7.66 13.31
N GLU A 464 -19.20 -7.55 12.34
CA GLU A 464 -20.54 -8.15 12.41
C GLU A 464 -20.52 -9.69 12.27
N TYR A 465 -19.36 -10.29 11.97
CA TYR A 465 -19.18 -11.74 11.74
C TYR A 465 -18.31 -12.39 12.82
N GLY A 466 -18.58 -13.67 13.09
CA GLY A 466 -17.79 -14.46 14.05
C GLY A 466 -16.36 -14.70 13.57
N ASP A 467 -15.41 -14.82 14.51
CA ASP A 467 -13.98 -14.96 14.18
C ASP A 467 -13.66 -16.22 13.36
N ASP A 468 -14.42 -17.29 13.58
CA ASP A 468 -14.33 -18.57 12.86
C ASP A 468 -15.38 -18.73 11.76
N GLU A 469 -16.18 -17.69 11.48
CA GLU A 469 -17.24 -17.76 10.47
C GLU A 469 -16.64 -17.81 9.06
N GLU A 470 -17.13 -18.73 8.23
CA GLU A 470 -16.71 -18.83 6.82
C GLU A 470 -17.47 -17.80 5.98
N LEU A 471 -16.78 -16.73 5.60
CA LEU A 471 -17.34 -15.55 4.94
C LEU A 471 -17.91 -15.82 3.54
N ARG A 472 -17.62 -16.98 2.93
CA ARG A 472 -18.29 -17.41 1.68
C ARG A 472 -19.68 -18.01 1.90
N GLN A 473 -20.06 -18.31 3.14
CA GLN A 473 -21.33 -18.96 3.48
C GLN A 473 -22.33 -18.01 4.15
N VAL A 474 -21.95 -16.74 4.36
CA VAL A 474 -22.80 -15.72 4.99
C VAL A 474 -23.89 -15.24 4.04
N GLU A 475 -24.97 -14.69 4.59
CA GLU A 475 -26.11 -14.22 3.77
C GLU A 475 -25.76 -13.00 2.89
N SER A 476 -24.83 -12.16 3.33
CA SER A 476 -24.44 -10.94 2.61
C SER A 476 -23.78 -11.24 1.27
N ASN A 477 -24.45 -10.87 0.18
CA ASN A 477 -23.92 -10.99 -1.19
C ASN A 477 -22.62 -10.19 -1.39
N ALA A 478 -22.50 -9.02 -0.77
CA ALA A 478 -21.33 -8.16 -0.91
C ALA A 478 -20.09 -8.80 -0.28
N VAL A 479 -20.25 -9.40 0.91
CA VAL A 479 -19.18 -10.13 1.59
C VAL A 479 -18.78 -11.36 0.79
N ARG A 480 -19.74 -12.21 0.42
CA ARG A 480 -19.47 -13.42 -0.36
C ARG A 480 -18.72 -13.11 -1.65
N SER A 481 -19.22 -12.16 -2.45
CA SER A 481 -18.59 -11.79 -3.73
C SER A 481 -17.16 -11.29 -3.55
N THR A 482 -16.92 -10.45 -2.54
CA THR A 482 -15.58 -9.92 -2.25
C THR A 482 -14.61 -11.03 -1.84
N VAL A 483 -15.04 -11.89 -0.91
CA VAL A 483 -14.22 -12.98 -0.37
C VAL A 483 -14.01 -14.09 -1.40
N GLU A 484 -15.04 -14.45 -2.18
CA GLU A 484 -14.93 -15.39 -3.30
C GLU A 484 -13.93 -14.91 -4.35
N GLY A 485 -13.90 -13.59 -4.60
CA GLY A 485 -12.89 -12.94 -5.43
C GLY A 485 -11.49 -13.31 -4.98
N TYR A 486 -11.16 -13.08 -3.71
CA TYR A 486 -9.85 -13.46 -3.16
C TYR A 486 -9.62 -14.98 -3.15
N ALA A 487 -10.63 -15.74 -2.72
CA ALA A 487 -10.53 -17.19 -2.54
C ALA A 487 -10.23 -17.94 -3.84
N LYS A 488 -10.69 -17.42 -4.99
CA LYS A 488 -10.41 -18.00 -6.30
C LYS A 488 -8.92 -18.10 -6.63
N PHE A 489 -8.10 -17.25 -6.01
CA PHE A 489 -6.65 -17.21 -6.19
C PHE A 489 -5.89 -17.76 -4.97
N SER A 490 -6.60 -18.38 -4.03
CA SER A 490 -6.06 -19.08 -2.87
C SER A 490 -6.09 -20.60 -3.05
N PRO A 491 -5.35 -21.35 -2.23
CA PRO A 491 -5.44 -22.81 -2.23
C PRO A 491 -6.88 -23.31 -2.02
N ALA A 492 -7.29 -24.33 -2.78
CA ALA A 492 -8.69 -24.75 -2.94
C ALA A 492 -9.44 -25.07 -1.64
N ASN A 493 -8.72 -25.36 -0.55
CA ASN A 493 -9.30 -25.71 0.76
C ASN A 493 -9.08 -24.63 1.84
N SER A 494 -8.63 -23.42 1.47
CA SER A 494 -8.48 -22.33 2.44
C SER A 494 -9.84 -21.93 3.00
N LYS A 495 -9.96 -21.86 4.33
CA LYS A 495 -11.11 -21.25 5.01
C LYS A 495 -10.92 -19.73 4.99
N TRP A 496 -11.97 -18.98 4.66
CA TRP A 496 -11.93 -17.52 4.61
C TRP A 496 -12.73 -16.92 5.76
N THR A 497 -12.03 -16.65 6.86
CA THR A 497 -12.60 -15.95 8.01
C THR A 497 -12.18 -14.48 8.00
N LYS A 498 -12.70 -13.69 8.96
CA LYS A 498 -12.24 -12.32 9.21
C LYS A 498 -10.71 -12.25 9.36
N HIS A 499 -10.12 -13.22 10.06
CA HIS A 499 -8.66 -13.32 10.21
C HIS A 499 -7.94 -13.51 8.87
N THR A 500 -8.43 -14.40 8.00
CA THR A 500 -7.83 -14.65 6.68
C THR A 500 -7.90 -13.41 5.78
N VAL A 501 -9.01 -12.67 5.82
CA VAL A 501 -9.13 -11.39 5.10
C VAL A 501 -8.12 -10.37 5.65
N ALA A 502 -8.00 -10.28 6.97
CA ALA A 502 -7.04 -9.39 7.60
C ALA A 502 -5.60 -9.73 7.19
N GLU A 503 -5.21 -11.01 7.25
CA GLU A 503 -3.88 -11.47 6.82
C GLU A 503 -3.61 -11.12 5.35
N HIS A 504 -4.58 -11.37 4.47
CA HIS A 504 -4.47 -11.08 3.04
C HIS A 504 -4.23 -9.58 2.75
N VAL A 505 -4.94 -8.70 3.48
CA VAL A 505 -4.88 -7.25 3.26
C VAL A 505 -3.71 -6.58 4.00
N SER A 506 -3.18 -7.22 5.04
CA SER A 506 -2.24 -6.61 5.99
C SER A 506 -0.90 -6.13 5.40
N ILE A 507 -0.48 -6.68 4.26
CA ILE A 507 0.71 -6.25 3.52
C ILE A 507 0.32 -6.05 2.05
N GLY A 508 0.33 -4.79 1.59
CA GLY A 508 0.06 -4.45 0.20
C GLY A 508 -1.41 -4.20 -0.16
N GLY A 509 -2.32 -4.25 0.82
CA GLY A 509 -3.72 -3.86 0.66
C GLY A 509 -4.48 -4.80 -0.27
N ASN A 510 -5.20 -4.24 -1.23
CA ASN A 510 -6.01 -4.99 -2.21
C ASN A 510 -5.25 -5.33 -3.52
N GLY A 511 -3.95 -5.02 -3.58
CA GLY A 511 -3.09 -5.36 -4.72
C GLY A 511 -2.36 -6.69 -4.51
N PRO A 512 -1.75 -7.25 -5.57
CA PRO A 512 -0.87 -8.40 -5.43
C PRO A 512 0.40 -8.03 -4.63
N LEU A 513 0.85 -8.99 -3.82
CA LEU A 513 2.15 -8.99 -3.17
C LEU A 513 3.06 -9.99 -3.89
N PHE A 514 4.12 -9.50 -4.52
CA PHE A 514 5.15 -10.35 -5.13
C PHE A 514 6.36 -10.46 -4.22
N VAL A 515 6.63 -11.68 -3.76
CA VAL A 515 7.79 -12.01 -2.93
C VAL A 515 8.74 -12.89 -3.75
N GLY A 516 9.97 -12.45 -3.96
CA GLY A 516 10.95 -13.26 -4.67
C GLY A 516 12.15 -12.48 -5.21
N THR A 517 12.85 -13.10 -6.15
CA THR A 517 13.98 -12.51 -6.88
C THR A 517 13.51 -11.47 -7.91
N PRO A 518 14.41 -10.59 -8.39
CA PRO A 518 14.07 -9.63 -9.45
C PRO A 518 13.48 -10.27 -10.70
N SER A 519 13.99 -11.45 -11.09
CA SER A 519 13.49 -12.18 -12.24
C SER A 519 12.05 -12.64 -12.03
N GLN A 520 11.74 -13.25 -10.88
CA GLN A 520 10.38 -13.74 -10.56
C GLN A 520 9.37 -12.59 -10.47
N VAL A 521 9.79 -11.45 -9.91
CA VAL A 521 8.93 -10.26 -9.85
C VAL A 521 8.72 -9.69 -11.25
N ALA A 522 9.76 -9.55 -12.08
CA ALA A 522 9.63 -9.10 -13.46
C ALA A 522 8.72 -10.03 -14.31
N ASP A 523 8.83 -11.35 -14.15
CA ASP A 523 7.94 -12.33 -14.81
C ASP A 523 6.46 -12.11 -14.41
N SER A 524 6.23 -11.75 -13.15
CA SER A 524 4.90 -11.43 -12.62
C SER A 524 4.38 -10.12 -13.24
N LEU A 525 5.21 -9.08 -13.35
CA LEU A 525 4.83 -7.82 -14.01
C LEU A 525 4.50 -8.02 -15.50
N GLU A 526 5.31 -8.80 -16.23
CA GLU A 526 5.03 -9.14 -17.63
C GLU A 526 3.72 -9.93 -17.79
N THR A 527 3.40 -10.79 -16.82
CA THR A 527 2.11 -11.50 -16.79
C THR A 527 0.93 -10.54 -16.67
N TRP A 528 1.04 -9.51 -15.82
CA TRP A 528 0.01 -8.48 -15.72
C TRP A 528 -0.16 -7.68 -17.01
N VAL A 529 0.95 -7.31 -17.67
CA VAL A 529 0.90 -6.63 -18.97
C VAL A 529 0.18 -7.49 -20.01
N ARG A 530 0.55 -8.78 -20.10
CA ARG A 530 -0.01 -9.71 -21.08
C ARG A 530 -1.50 -9.98 -20.85
N GLU A 531 -1.91 -10.19 -19.60
CA GLU A 531 -3.24 -10.71 -19.28
C GLU A 531 -4.27 -9.61 -18.99
N ALA A 532 -3.84 -8.46 -18.47
CA ALA A 532 -4.72 -7.35 -18.14
C ALA A 532 -4.53 -6.11 -19.03
N ASP A 533 -3.52 -6.12 -19.93
CA ASP A 533 -3.21 -4.99 -20.81
C ASP A 533 -2.85 -3.70 -20.04
N VAL A 534 -2.26 -3.84 -18.84
CA VAL A 534 -1.70 -2.71 -18.09
C VAL A 534 -0.48 -2.13 -18.81
N ASP A 535 -0.15 -0.87 -18.54
CA ASP A 535 1.00 -0.15 -19.10
C ASP A 535 2.09 0.09 -18.06
N GLY A 536 1.83 -0.25 -16.79
CA GLY A 536 2.76 -0.02 -15.71
C GLY A 536 2.15 -0.25 -14.34
N PHE A 537 2.84 0.27 -13.31
CA PHE A 537 2.59 -0.06 -11.92
C PHE A 537 2.76 1.14 -11.00
N ASN A 538 1.80 1.28 -10.09
CA ASN A 538 1.89 2.09 -8.88
C ASN A 538 2.44 1.18 -7.77
N LEU A 539 3.72 1.33 -7.45
CA LEU A 539 4.46 0.46 -6.53
C LEU A 539 4.28 0.94 -5.09
N ALA A 540 3.52 0.20 -4.29
CA ALA A 540 3.37 0.46 -2.86
C ALA A 540 4.58 -0.05 -2.07
N TYR A 541 4.83 0.57 -0.91
CA TYR A 541 5.89 0.17 0.00
C TYR A 541 5.35 -0.75 1.10
N VAL A 542 6.22 -1.66 1.57
CA VAL A 542 6.04 -2.36 2.86
C VAL A 542 6.78 -1.58 3.95
N LEU A 543 8.03 -1.20 3.68
CA LEU A 543 8.85 -0.34 4.55
C LEU A 543 9.32 0.88 3.76
N PHE A 544 9.23 2.06 4.36
CA PHE A 544 9.66 3.30 3.73
C PHE A 544 11.03 3.77 4.27
N PRO A 545 12.01 4.14 3.41
CA PRO A 545 12.01 4.08 1.95
C PRO A 545 12.53 2.75 1.39
N GLN A 546 12.86 1.77 2.25
CA GLN A 546 13.61 0.57 1.88
C GLN A 546 12.99 -0.23 0.72
N SER A 547 11.65 -0.32 0.63
CA SER A 547 11.01 -0.99 -0.51
C SER A 547 11.36 -0.33 -1.85
N PHE A 548 11.51 1.00 -1.90
CA PHE A 548 11.92 1.70 -3.12
C PHE A 548 13.41 1.52 -3.40
N GLU A 549 14.26 1.48 -2.36
CA GLU A 549 15.69 1.18 -2.50
C GLU A 549 15.89 -0.22 -3.11
N ASP A 550 15.20 -1.23 -2.60
CA ASP A 550 15.23 -2.60 -3.11
C ASP A 550 14.76 -2.68 -4.57
N ILE A 551 13.68 -1.96 -4.94
CA ILE A 551 13.20 -1.88 -6.32
C ILE A 551 14.26 -1.27 -7.24
N ILE A 552 14.89 -0.18 -6.81
CA ILE A 552 15.90 0.54 -7.60
C ILE A 552 17.16 -0.30 -7.77
N GLU A 553 17.63 -0.95 -6.72
CA GLU A 553 18.86 -1.74 -6.73
C GLU A 553 18.67 -3.07 -7.47
N LEU A 554 17.52 -3.72 -7.32
CA LEU A 554 17.34 -5.10 -7.74
C LEU A 554 16.42 -5.23 -8.96
N LEU A 555 15.25 -4.58 -8.95
CA LEU A 555 14.23 -4.78 -9.99
C LEU A 555 14.48 -3.90 -11.23
N VAL A 556 14.79 -2.62 -11.06
CA VAL A 556 15.01 -1.69 -12.20
C VAL A 556 16.11 -2.19 -13.16
N PRO A 557 17.27 -2.70 -12.71
CA PRO A 557 18.27 -3.26 -13.61
C PRO A 557 17.77 -4.47 -14.39
N GLU A 558 16.98 -5.35 -13.76
CA GLU A 558 16.38 -6.50 -14.43
C GLU A 558 15.33 -6.06 -15.48
N LEU A 559 14.51 -5.05 -15.19
CA LEU A 559 13.57 -4.49 -16.16
C LEU A 559 14.26 -3.85 -17.37
N ARG A 560 15.35 -3.10 -17.14
CA ARG A 560 16.18 -2.53 -18.23
C ARG A 560 16.81 -3.62 -19.09
N LYS A 561 17.39 -4.64 -18.47
CA LYS A 561 17.96 -5.81 -19.17
C LYS A 561 16.94 -6.50 -20.07
N ARG A 562 15.66 -6.50 -19.69
CA ARG A 562 14.54 -7.06 -20.49
C ARG A 562 13.98 -6.12 -21.55
N GLY A 563 14.43 -4.86 -21.59
CA GLY A 563 13.89 -3.81 -22.45
C GLY A 563 12.50 -3.32 -22.03
N LEU A 564 12.14 -3.49 -20.75
CA LEU A 564 10.84 -3.13 -20.19
C LEU A 564 10.85 -1.77 -19.51
N PHE A 565 12.02 -1.16 -19.30
CA PHE A 565 12.14 0.15 -18.67
C PHE A 565 13.25 0.94 -19.34
N TRP A 566 13.09 2.25 -19.36
CA TRP A 566 14.03 3.16 -20.02
C TRP A 566 15.33 3.34 -19.22
N ASP A 567 16.34 3.86 -19.90
CA ASP A 567 17.59 4.31 -19.27
C ASP A 567 17.52 5.76 -18.78
N ASP A 568 16.78 6.63 -19.47
CA ASP A 568 16.58 8.04 -19.10
C ASP A 568 15.21 8.56 -19.55
N TYR A 569 14.84 9.73 -19.04
CA TYR A 569 13.66 10.48 -19.44
C TYR A 569 13.70 10.84 -20.93
N ALA A 570 12.57 10.69 -21.63
CA ALA A 570 12.46 11.05 -23.04
C ALA A 570 12.70 12.55 -23.30
N VAL A 571 12.33 13.40 -22.35
CA VAL A 571 12.58 14.85 -22.32
C VAL A 571 13.10 15.23 -20.93
N PRO A 572 14.42 15.15 -20.69
CA PRO A 572 15.00 15.56 -19.41
C PRO A 572 14.65 17.02 -19.08
N GLY A 573 14.05 17.25 -17.91
CA GLY A 573 13.53 18.57 -17.51
C GLY A 573 12.25 19.03 -18.25
N GLY A 574 11.67 18.17 -19.09
CA GLY A 574 10.38 18.40 -19.74
C GLY A 574 9.19 18.22 -18.81
N THR A 575 7.98 18.43 -19.34
CA THR A 575 6.75 18.27 -18.56
C THR A 575 6.50 16.80 -18.20
N TYR A 576 5.62 16.57 -17.21
CA TYR A 576 5.22 15.22 -16.85
C TYR A 576 4.58 14.52 -18.05
N ARG A 577 3.69 15.21 -18.78
CA ARG A 577 3.04 14.66 -19.97
C ARG A 577 4.00 14.28 -21.10
N GLU A 578 5.03 15.09 -21.36
CA GLU A 578 6.04 14.78 -22.38
C GLU A 578 6.80 13.47 -22.06
N ASN A 579 7.21 13.30 -20.80
CA ASN A 579 7.90 12.10 -20.35
C ASN A 579 6.96 10.89 -20.22
N PHE A 580 5.73 11.10 -19.75
CA PHE A 580 4.74 10.05 -19.56
C PHE A 580 4.32 9.39 -20.88
N TYR A 581 4.15 10.19 -21.94
CA TYR A 581 3.88 9.70 -23.29
C TYR A 581 5.13 9.42 -24.12
N GLN A 582 6.32 9.71 -23.59
CA GLN A 582 7.60 9.64 -24.32
C GLN A 582 7.55 10.41 -25.65
N LYS A 583 6.89 11.58 -25.65
CA LYS A 583 6.61 12.37 -26.85
C LYS A 583 7.02 13.83 -26.65
N PRO A 584 8.20 14.23 -27.13
CA PRO A 584 8.65 15.62 -27.06
C PRO A 584 7.62 16.58 -27.67
N GLY A 585 7.33 17.69 -26.97
CA GLY A 585 6.34 18.68 -27.38
C GLY A 585 4.90 18.38 -26.97
N GLN A 586 4.57 17.18 -26.46
CA GLN A 586 3.24 16.84 -25.94
C GLN A 586 3.00 17.45 -24.55
N LYS A 587 2.99 18.78 -24.46
CA LYS A 587 2.84 19.50 -23.17
C LYS A 587 1.39 19.63 -22.74
N TYR A 588 0.48 19.79 -23.69
CA TYR A 588 -0.97 19.92 -23.47
C TYR A 588 -1.68 18.57 -23.62
N PRO A 589 -2.91 18.42 -23.10
CA PRO A 589 -3.74 17.25 -23.36
C PRO A 589 -3.78 16.90 -24.86
N PRO A 590 -3.81 15.60 -25.24
CA PRO A 590 -3.94 15.19 -26.63
C PRO A 590 -5.15 15.82 -27.33
N ALA A 591 -5.09 15.98 -28.66
CA ALA A 591 -6.11 16.73 -29.42
C ALA A 591 -7.53 16.14 -29.29
N GLU A 592 -7.62 14.83 -29.11
CA GLU A 592 -8.85 14.07 -28.87
C GLU A 592 -9.41 14.25 -27.44
N HIS A 593 -8.63 14.77 -26.51
CA HIS A 593 -9.00 14.90 -25.10
C HIS A 593 -10.05 16.00 -24.91
N ALA A 594 -10.98 15.81 -23.95
CA ALA A 594 -12.04 16.78 -23.67
C ALA A 594 -11.50 18.19 -23.39
N ALA A 595 -10.43 18.30 -22.61
CA ALA A 595 -9.75 19.56 -22.30
C ALA A 595 -9.18 20.29 -23.53
N ALA A 596 -8.72 19.57 -24.57
CA ALA A 596 -8.08 20.19 -25.73
C ALA A 596 -9.05 21.08 -26.54
N LYS A 597 -10.35 20.74 -26.52
CA LYS A 597 -11.42 21.55 -27.14
C LYS A 597 -11.54 22.94 -26.53
N HIS A 598 -11.08 23.11 -25.29
CA HIS A 598 -11.09 24.37 -24.55
C HIS A 598 -9.80 25.18 -24.73
N HIS A 599 -8.81 24.72 -25.49
CA HIS A 599 -7.52 25.42 -25.59
C HIS A 599 -7.62 26.67 -26.46
N TRP A 600 -7.39 27.84 -25.86
CA TRP A 600 -7.24 29.08 -26.61
C TRP A 600 -5.77 29.26 -27.04
N ALA A 601 -5.45 28.71 -28.21
CA ALA A 601 -4.10 28.74 -28.76
C ALA A 601 -3.68 30.14 -29.24
N ALA A 602 -2.36 30.41 -29.21
CA ALA A 602 -1.80 31.62 -29.83
C ALA A 602 -2.19 31.72 -31.32
N GLY A 603 -2.38 32.94 -31.81
CA GLY A 603 -2.76 33.20 -33.20
C GLY A 603 -4.25 33.01 -33.54
N VAL A 604 -5.05 32.42 -32.63
CA VAL A 604 -6.52 32.40 -32.79
C VAL A 604 -7.09 33.76 -32.42
N ASP A 605 -7.82 34.39 -33.35
CA ASP A 605 -8.43 35.70 -33.14
C ASP A 605 -9.40 35.70 -31.94
N ALA A 606 -9.31 36.74 -31.12
CA ALA A 606 -10.09 36.83 -29.88
C ALA A 606 -11.60 36.98 -30.12
N GLY A 607 -11.99 37.61 -31.24
CA GLY A 607 -13.40 37.71 -31.64
C GLY A 607 -13.95 36.42 -32.25
N GLN A 608 -13.08 35.51 -32.71
CA GLN A 608 -13.46 34.24 -33.34
C GLN A 608 -13.45 33.06 -32.36
N TYR A 609 -12.70 33.14 -31.26
CA TYR A 609 -12.61 32.03 -30.30
C TYR A 609 -13.89 31.89 -29.45
N GLN A 610 -14.70 30.89 -29.76
CA GLN A 610 -15.82 30.46 -28.92
C GLN A 610 -15.39 29.25 -28.09
N ALA A 611 -15.36 29.42 -26.76
CA ALA A 611 -15.10 28.28 -25.89
C ALA A 611 -16.30 27.32 -25.97
N PRO A 612 -16.08 26.00 -26.00
CA PRO A 612 -17.17 25.03 -25.93
C PRO A 612 -18.05 25.32 -24.71
N GLN A 613 -19.37 25.23 -24.90
CA GLN A 613 -20.34 25.39 -23.81
C GLN A 613 -20.25 24.24 -22.83
#